data_AF-A0AAW2N7N6-F1
#
_entry.id   AF-A0AAW2N7N6-F1
#
_cell.length_a   1.000
_cell.length_b   1.000
_cell.length_c   1.000
_cell.angle_alpha   90.00
_cell.angle_beta   90.00
_cell.angle_gamma   90.00
#
_symmetry.space_group_name_H-M   'P 1'
#
loop_
_entity.id
_entity.type
_entity.pdbx_description
1 polymer ?
#
loop_
_entity_poly.entity_id
_entity_poly.type
_entity_poly.pdbx_seq_one_letter_code
_entity_poly.pdbx_strand_id
1 'polypeptide(L)'
;MGWPDKAKNTIIHRILKIHNSPKSISVFEEYRELVKSRAAAAKIKTPRNERCIADGNELLRFYCTTFICELDSSICSQQYCSVCGIIRSGFSPKMDGISTLGTSYGAHSAVPEDIEEEFKFMHVKRALLVCRVVAGRVGCDLGLVDKEDPGFDSLGAGRGSEEEEDELVVFNPRAVLPCFVIVYSVQ
;
A
#
# COMPACT_ATOMS: atom_id res chain seq x y z
N MET A 1 10.31 -2.35 15.99
CA MET A 1 9.92 -2.48 14.57
C MET A 1 10.09 -1.12 13.91
N GLY A 2 11.31 -0.80 13.53
CA GLY A 2 11.73 0.46 12.91
C GLY A 2 12.94 0.19 12.04
N TRP A 3 13.47 1.21 11.38
CA TRP A 3 14.72 1.08 10.62
C TRP A 3 15.80 0.49 11.55
N PRO A 4 16.46 -0.63 11.19
CA PRO A 4 17.45 -1.24 12.07
C PRO A 4 18.63 -0.29 12.29
N ASP A 5 19.29 -0.35 13.45
CA ASP A 5 20.42 0.55 13.79
C ASP A 5 21.57 0.53 12.76
N LYS A 6 21.62 -0.52 11.92
CA LYS A 6 22.57 -0.68 10.81
C LYS A 6 22.09 -0.08 9.49
N ALA A 7 20.81 0.23 9.34
CA ALA A 7 20.29 1.02 8.23
C ALA A 7 20.63 2.49 8.47
N LYS A 8 21.90 2.78 8.19
CA LYS A 8 22.54 4.08 7.97
C LYS A 8 21.54 5.26 7.88
N ASN A 9 21.64 6.19 8.83
CA ASN A 9 21.01 7.52 8.89
C ASN A 9 19.96 7.82 7.80
N THR A 10 18.73 7.35 8.00
CA THR A 10 17.60 7.79 7.17
C THR A 10 17.34 9.27 7.42
N ILE A 11 17.38 10.07 6.37
CA ILE A 11 17.06 11.51 6.45
C ILE A 11 15.73 11.72 5.73
N ILE A 12 14.72 12.18 6.47
CA ILE A 12 13.46 12.64 5.89
C ILE A 12 13.66 14.08 5.42
N HIS A 13 13.54 14.30 4.12
CA HIS A 13 13.66 15.64 3.53
C HIS A 13 12.35 16.40 3.63
N ARG A 14 11.24 15.76 3.24
CA ARG A 14 9.91 16.39 3.13
C ARG A 14 8.81 15.36 3.36
N ILE A 15 7.70 15.80 3.95
CA ILE A 15 6.44 15.06 4.00
C ILE A 15 5.37 15.92 3.33
N LEU A 16 4.79 15.42 2.25
CA LEU A 16 3.83 16.14 1.43
C LEU A 16 2.46 15.50 1.58
N LYS A 17 1.44 16.30 1.91
CA LYS A 17 0.05 15.84 1.95
C LYS A 17 -0.52 15.79 0.53
N ILE A 18 -1.12 14.67 0.16
CA ILE A 18 -1.80 14.49 -1.12
C ILE A 18 -3.23 15.03 -1.00
N HIS A 19 -3.56 16.01 -1.84
CA HIS A 19 -4.93 16.50 -1.99
C HIS A 19 -5.64 15.67 -3.06
N ASN A 20 -6.31 14.61 -2.62
CA ASN A 20 -7.09 13.74 -3.49
C ASN A 20 -8.35 14.46 -4.00
N SER A 21 -8.73 14.17 -5.26
CA SER A 21 -9.97 14.69 -5.81
C SER A 21 -11.19 14.11 -5.07
N PRO A 22 -12.34 14.81 -5.02
CA PRO A 22 -13.56 14.26 -4.45
C PRO A 22 -13.97 12.93 -5.08
N LYS A 23 -13.71 12.75 -6.39
CA LYS A 23 -13.94 11.50 -7.11
C LYS A 23 -13.07 10.35 -6.58
N SER A 24 -11.77 10.58 -6.40
CA SER A 24 -10.85 9.56 -5.85
C SER A 24 -11.27 9.15 -4.43
N ILE A 25 -11.70 10.12 -3.62
CA ILE A 25 -12.18 9.87 -2.26
C ILE A 25 -13.49 9.07 -2.28
N SER A 26 -14.48 9.44 -3.09
CA SER A 26 -15.76 8.70 -3.14
C SER A 26 -15.56 7.27 -3.63
N VAL A 27 -14.71 7.04 -4.63
CA VAL A 27 -14.41 5.69 -5.12
C VAL A 27 -13.80 4.81 -4.03
N PHE A 28 -12.93 5.37 -3.18
CA PHE A 28 -12.36 4.66 -2.04
C PHE A 28 -13.41 4.37 -0.95
N GLU A 29 -14.19 5.38 -0.55
CA GLU A 29 -15.20 5.21 0.50
C GLU A 29 -16.35 4.29 0.04
N GLU A 30 -16.77 4.34 -1.23
CA GLU A 30 -17.73 3.40 -1.82
C GLU A 30 -17.21 1.96 -1.77
N TYR A 31 -15.92 1.75 -2.09
CA TYR A 31 -15.31 0.43 -1.98
C TYR A 31 -15.23 -0.04 -0.52
N ARG A 32 -14.93 0.86 0.42
CA ARG A 32 -14.94 0.56 1.85
C ARG A 32 -16.32 0.11 2.33
N GLU A 33 -17.38 0.80 1.95
CA GLU A 33 -18.75 0.42 2.32
C GLU A 33 -19.19 -0.89 1.65
N LEU A 34 -18.76 -1.13 0.40
CA LEU A 34 -18.96 -2.42 -0.28
C LEU A 34 -18.32 -3.58 0.51
N VAL A 35 -17.08 -3.42 0.96
CA VAL A 35 -16.38 -4.45 1.76
C VAL A 35 -17.07 -4.68 3.10
N LYS A 36 -17.46 -3.61 3.81
CA LYS A 36 -18.21 -3.72 5.08
C LYS A 36 -19.54 -4.45 4.90
N SER A 37 -20.30 -4.12 3.86
CA SER A 37 -21.61 -4.76 3.60
C SER A 37 -21.47 -6.26 3.31
N ARG A 38 -20.45 -6.67 2.54
CA ARG A 38 -20.13 -8.08 2.30
C ARG A 38 -19.76 -8.80 3.59
N ALA A 39 -18.93 -8.18 4.42
CA ALA A 39 -18.52 -8.73 5.70
C ALA A 39 -19.71 -8.92 6.66
N ALA A 40 -20.66 -7.98 6.68
CA ALA A 40 -21.89 -8.08 7.47
C ALA A 40 -22.86 -9.17 6.96
N ALA A 41 -22.90 -9.40 5.64
CA ALA A 41 -23.75 -10.42 5.02
C ALA A 41 -23.17 -11.84 5.15
N ALA A 42 -21.85 -11.98 5.24
CA ALA A 42 -21.20 -13.26 5.46
C ALA A 42 -21.51 -13.79 6.86
N LYS A 43 -22.30 -14.88 6.97
CA LYS A 43 -22.68 -15.53 8.24
C LYS A 43 -21.51 -16.23 8.96
N ILE A 44 -20.26 -15.85 8.71
CA ILE A 44 -19.07 -16.49 9.28
C ILE A 44 -18.82 -15.91 10.68
N LYS A 45 -19.45 -16.52 11.68
CA LYS A 45 -19.17 -16.29 13.10
C LYS A 45 -17.94 -17.08 13.52
N THR A 46 -16.75 -16.51 13.33
CA THR A 46 -15.57 -16.92 14.12
C THR A 46 -15.21 -15.79 15.08
N PRO A 47 -14.93 -16.09 16.37
CA PRO A 47 -14.72 -15.06 17.40
C PRO A 47 -13.48 -14.17 17.17
N ARG A 48 -12.60 -14.55 16.23
CA ARG A 48 -11.46 -13.72 15.78
C ARG A 48 -11.85 -12.60 14.80
N ASN A 49 -12.99 -12.68 14.12
CA ASN A 49 -13.37 -11.78 13.03
C ASN A 49 -14.29 -10.63 13.44
N GLU A 50 -14.96 -10.67 14.60
CA GLU A 50 -15.98 -9.65 14.97
C GLU A 50 -15.41 -8.23 15.14
N ARG A 51 -14.16 -8.08 15.62
CA ARG A 51 -13.53 -6.75 15.78
C ARG A 51 -13.02 -6.17 14.44
N CYS A 52 -12.52 -7.03 13.54
CA CYS A 52 -12.07 -6.65 12.20
C CYS A 52 -13.23 -6.18 11.30
N ILE A 53 -14.41 -6.78 11.45
CA ILE A 53 -15.59 -6.44 10.65
C ILE A 53 -16.13 -5.03 10.98
N ALA A 54 -15.97 -4.54 12.21
CA ALA A 54 -16.57 -3.30 12.69
C ALA A 54 -15.92 -2.00 12.16
N ASP A 55 -14.60 -1.97 11.95
CA ASP A 55 -13.87 -0.76 11.53
C ASP A 55 -13.71 -0.60 10.01
N GLY A 56 -14.17 -1.59 9.23
CA GLY A 56 -13.95 -1.67 7.78
C GLY A 56 -12.54 -2.10 7.39
N ASN A 57 -11.79 -2.71 8.33
CA ASN A 57 -10.43 -3.22 8.14
C ASN A 57 -9.50 -2.24 7.40
N GLU A 58 -9.66 -0.94 7.65
CA GLU A 58 -8.77 0.05 7.06
C GLU A 58 -7.45 0.09 7.84
N LEU A 59 -6.35 -0.06 7.12
CA LEU A 59 -5.01 -0.09 7.68
C LEU A 59 -4.20 1.05 7.09
N LEU A 60 -3.41 1.71 7.94
CA LEU A 60 -2.33 2.55 7.47
C LEU A 60 -1.20 1.64 6.97
N ARG A 61 -0.76 1.84 5.73
CA ARG A 61 0.29 1.02 5.10
C ARG A 61 1.28 1.90 4.36
N PHE A 62 2.47 1.35 4.12
CA PHE A 62 3.53 1.98 3.33
C PHE A 62 3.67 1.30 1.98
N TYR A 63 3.94 2.11 0.95
CA TYR A 63 4.27 1.64 -0.40
C TYR A 63 5.49 2.41 -0.90
N CYS A 64 6.61 1.73 -1.13
CA CYS A 64 7.79 2.37 -1.71
C CYS A 64 7.65 2.45 -3.23
N THR A 65 8.02 3.61 -3.78
CA THR A 65 7.92 3.91 -5.20
C THR A 65 8.99 4.89 -5.60
N THR A 66 9.06 5.23 -6.88
CA THR A 66 10.07 6.12 -7.44
C THR A 66 9.47 7.41 -8.00
N PHE A 67 10.30 8.44 -8.09
CA PHE A 67 9.98 9.69 -8.76
C PHE A 67 11.24 10.28 -9.40
N ILE A 68 11.05 11.13 -10.40
CA ILE A 68 12.14 11.76 -11.18
C ILE A 68 12.02 13.29 -11.24
N CYS A 69 10.95 13.85 -10.65
CA CYS A 69 10.75 15.29 -10.56
C CYS A 69 11.13 15.82 -9.17
N GLU A 70 10.87 17.10 -8.88
CA GLU A 70 11.20 17.71 -7.58
C GLU A 70 10.10 17.57 -6.52
N LEU A 71 8.93 17.02 -6.89
CA LEU A 71 7.74 16.87 -6.04
C LEU A 71 7.46 18.15 -5.23
N ASP A 72 7.18 19.25 -5.94
CA ASP A 72 6.97 20.56 -5.36
C ASP A 72 5.48 20.82 -5.08
N SER A 73 4.87 21.79 -5.75
CA SER A 73 3.49 22.23 -5.57
C SER A 73 2.49 21.47 -6.46
N SER A 74 2.97 20.76 -7.50
CA SER A 74 2.07 20.06 -8.43
C SER A 74 2.67 18.74 -8.94
N ILE A 75 1.80 17.85 -9.43
CA ILE A 75 2.22 16.60 -10.06
C ILE A 75 2.77 16.86 -11.46
N CYS A 76 3.91 16.28 -11.82
CA CYS A 76 4.50 16.41 -13.15
C CYS A 76 3.84 15.48 -14.17
N SER A 77 3.89 15.80 -15.47
CA SER A 77 3.35 14.97 -16.57
C SER A 77 4.28 13.86 -17.08
N GLN A 78 5.44 13.66 -16.46
CA GLN A 78 6.45 12.70 -16.93
C GLN A 78 5.98 11.26 -16.76
N GLN A 79 6.12 10.46 -17.83
CA GLN A 79 5.63 9.08 -17.89
C GLN A 79 6.28 8.15 -16.84
N TYR A 80 7.56 8.36 -16.53
CA TYR A 80 8.34 7.51 -15.64
C TYR A 80 8.31 7.98 -14.17
N CYS A 81 7.52 9.00 -13.85
CA CYS A 81 7.38 9.46 -12.46
C CYS A 81 6.23 8.71 -11.76
N SER A 82 6.57 7.58 -11.13
CA SER A 82 5.60 6.66 -10.51
C SER A 82 4.77 7.34 -9.41
N VAL A 83 5.37 8.17 -8.53
CA VAL A 83 4.60 8.96 -7.53
C VAL A 83 3.52 9.82 -8.21
N CYS A 84 3.88 10.62 -9.21
CA CYS A 84 2.93 11.50 -9.89
C CYS A 84 1.89 10.70 -10.68
N GLY A 85 2.27 9.57 -11.30
CA GLY A 85 1.37 8.66 -11.98
C GLY A 85 0.31 8.08 -11.03
N ILE A 86 0.74 7.60 -9.86
CA ILE A 86 -0.15 7.06 -8.82
C ILE A 86 -1.10 8.14 -8.30
N ILE A 87 -0.61 9.36 -8.02
CA ILE A 87 -1.48 10.46 -7.55
C ILE A 87 -2.50 10.86 -8.61
N ARG A 88 -2.11 10.87 -9.90
CA ARG A 88 -2.99 11.25 -11.01
C ARG A 88 -4.08 10.22 -11.29
N SER A 89 -3.66 8.97 -11.39
CA SER A 89 -4.44 7.91 -12.03
C SER A 89 -4.80 6.76 -11.08
N GLY A 90 -4.32 6.82 -9.83
CA GLY A 90 -4.41 5.72 -8.89
C GLY A 90 -3.38 4.63 -9.15
N PHE A 91 -3.42 3.58 -8.35
CA PHE A 91 -2.61 2.39 -8.57
C PHE A 91 -3.09 1.64 -9.82
N SER A 92 -2.15 1.14 -10.61
CA SER A 92 -2.49 0.30 -11.75
C SER A 92 -2.97 -1.07 -11.27
N PRO A 93 -4.01 -1.66 -11.91
CA PRO A 93 -4.36 -3.06 -11.66
C PRO A 93 -3.22 -3.94 -12.16
N LYS A 94 -2.40 -4.44 -11.22
CA LYS A 94 -1.36 -5.42 -11.50
C LYS A 94 -1.93 -6.82 -11.33
N MET A 95 -1.48 -7.77 -12.14
CA MET A 95 -1.87 -9.18 -12.02
C MET A 95 -1.56 -9.73 -10.63
N ASP A 96 -0.43 -9.30 -10.05
CA ASP A 96 0.06 -9.73 -8.73
C ASP A 96 -0.52 -8.91 -7.57
N GLY A 97 -1.39 -7.95 -7.85
CA GLY A 97 -1.94 -7.03 -6.84
C GLY A 97 -1.00 -5.90 -6.43
N ILE A 98 -1.39 -5.18 -5.39
CA ILE A 98 -0.68 -4.05 -4.81
C ILE A 98 -0.20 -4.50 -3.42
N SER A 99 1.08 -4.82 -3.34
CA SER A 99 1.76 -5.14 -2.08
C SER A 99 1.96 -3.86 -1.26
N THR A 100 1.53 -3.88 0.00
CA THR A 100 1.68 -2.78 0.96
C THR A 100 2.16 -3.33 2.29
N LEU A 101 3.04 -2.59 2.96
CA LEU A 101 3.75 -3.08 4.15
C LEU A 101 3.31 -2.33 5.40
N GLY A 102 3.33 -3.01 6.55
CA GLY A 102 3.05 -2.41 7.86
C GLY A 102 4.09 -1.36 8.30
N THR A 103 5.33 -1.46 7.82
CA THR A 103 6.43 -0.57 8.23
C THR A 103 7.10 0.14 7.04
N SER A 104 7.67 1.33 7.30
CA SER A 104 8.41 2.10 6.29
C SER A 104 9.69 1.41 5.82
N TYR A 105 10.37 0.70 6.73
CA TYR A 105 11.56 -0.08 6.40
C TYR A 105 11.25 -1.30 5.54
N GLY A 106 10.19 -2.05 5.87
CA GLY A 106 9.72 -3.16 5.04
C GLY A 106 9.37 -2.70 3.63
N ALA A 107 8.62 -1.60 3.52
CA ALA A 107 8.31 -1.00 2.21
C ALA A 107 9.58 -0.58 1.45
N HIS A 108 10.56 0.03 2.13
CA HIS A 108 11.84 0.41 1.52
C HIS A 108 12.59 -0.81 0.95
N SER A 109 12.69 -1.88 1.76
CA SER A 109 13.42 -3.10 1.45
C SER A 109 12.75 -3.93 0.34
N ALA A 110 11.44 -3.76 0.15
CA ALA A 110 10.69 -4.39 -0.95
C ALA A 110 11.06 -3.87 -2.35
N VAL A 111 11.81 -2.76 -2.45
CA VAL A 111 12.29 -2.23 -3.73
C VAL A 111 13.82 -2.44 -3.83
N PRO A 112 14.33 -3.10 -4.89
CA PRO A 112 15.75 -3.46 -5.02
C PRO A 112 16.70 -2.29 -4.81
N GLU A 113 17.72 -2.40 -3.94
CA GLU A 113 18.63 -1.31 -3.51
C GLU A 113 19.28 -0.55 -4.68
N ASP A 114 19.60 -1.26 -5.76
CA ASP A 114 20.27 -0.78 -6.96
C ASP A 114 19.39 0.06 -7.91
N ILE A 115 18.07 0.13 -7.71
CA ILE A 115 17.16 0.86 -8.62
C ILE A 115 17.56 2.32 -8.84
N GLU A 116 18.15 2.98 -7.84
CA GLU A 116 18.60 4.36 -7.96
C GLU A 116 19.86 4.50 -8.81
N GLU A 117 20.76 3.51 -8.74
CA GLU A 117 21.97 3.46 -9.56
C GLU A 117 21.68 2.98 -10.99
N GLU A 118 20.81 1.98 -11.16
CA GLU A 118 20.38 1.48 -12.48
C GLU A 118 19.73 2.58 -13.32
N PHE A 119 18.88 3.40 -12.70
CA PHE A 119 18.15 4.49 -13.37
C PHE A 119 18.70 5.88 -13.01
N LYS A 120 19.98 5.95 -12.61
CA LYS A 120 20.66 7.20 -12.24
C LYS A 120 20.62 8.27 -13.34
N PHE A 121 20.69 7.84 -14.60
CA PHE A 121 20.60 8.72 -15.77
C PHE A 121 19.24 9.44 -15.89
N MET A 122 18.20 8.94 -15.20
CA MET A 122 16.89 9.57 -15.12
C MET A 122 16.71 10.46 -13.88
N HIS A 123 17.74 10.57 -13.03
CA HIS A 123 17.67 11.19 -11.71
C HIS A 123 16.56 10.60 -10.84
N VAL A 124 16.40 9.27 -10.90
CA VAL A 124 15.41 8.57 -10.09
C VAL A 124 15.75 8.69 -8.60
N LYS A 125 14.71 8.84 -7.79
CA LYS A 125 14.77 8.91 -6.33
C LYS A 125 13.64 8.06 -5.75
N ARG A 126 13.82 7.49 -4.57
CA ARG A 126 12.75 6.79 -3.83
C ARG A 126 11.88 7.71 -3.00
N ALA A 127 10.61 7.36 -2.91
CA ALA A 127 9.67 7.93 -1.97
C ALA A 127 8.81 6.83 -1.33
N LEU A 128 8.35 7.09 -0.11
CA LEU A 128 7.36 6.25 0.55
C LEU A 128 6.00 6.93 0.45
N LEU A 129 5.01 6.23 -0.08
CA LEU A 129 3.61 6.61 0.05
C LEU A 129 3.06 6.05 1.36
N VAL A 130 2.38 6.91 2.12
CA VAL A 130 1.54 6.48 3.24
C VAL A 130 0.12 6.39 2.74
N CYS A 131 -0.46 5.19 2.79
CA CYS A 131 -1.75 4.87 2.21
C CYS A 131 -2.76 4.44 3.28
N ARG A 132 -4.01 4.87 3.11
CA ARG A 132 -5.17 4.20 3.73
C ARG A 132 -5.50 2.99 2.85
N VAL A 133 -5.56 1.80 3.43
CA VAL A 133 -5.78 0.55 2.69
C VAL A 133 -6.95 -0.22 3.28
N VAL A 134 -7.98 -0.49 2.49
CA VAL A 134 -9.10 -1.37 2.88
C VAL A 134 -8.64 -2.82 2.75
N ALA A 135 -8.31 -3.47 3.87
CA ALA A 135 -7.88 -4.86 3.86
C ALA A 135 -9.04 -5.84 3.66
N GLY A 136 -10.25 -5.51 4.14
CA GLY A 136 -11.40 -6.41 4.05
C GLY A 136 -11.13 -7.79 4.65
N ARG A 137 -11.70 -8.85 4.08
CA ARG A 137 -11.38 -10.22 4.52
C ARG A 137 -10.01 -10.62 4.01
N VAL A 138 -9.07 -10.80 4.92
CA VAL A 138 -7.69 -11.19 4.62
C VAL A 138 -7.58 -12.71 4.57
N GLY A 139 -7.09 -13.25 3.46
CA GLY A 139 -6.76 -14.66 3.32
C GLY A 139 -5.36 -14.98 3.81
N CYS A 140 -5.16 -16.19 4.34
CA CYS A 140 -3.86 -16.77 4.66
C CYS A 140 -3.67 -18.05 3.82
N ASP A 141 -2.74 -18.01 2.86
CA ASP A 141 -2.38 -19.09 1.93
C ASP A 141 -3.49 -19.73 1.06
N LEU A 142 -3.16 -19.92 -0.23
CA LEU A 142 -4.07 -20.40 -1.30
C LEU A 142 -4.58 -21.85 -1.14
N GLY A 143 -4.15 -22.58 -0.11
CA GLY A 143 -4.41 -24.02 0.06
C GLY A 143 -5.73 -24.38 0.77
N LEU A 144 -6.43 -23.43 1.38
CA LEU A 144 -7.59 -23.69 2.26
C LEU A 144 -8.86 -22.93 1.84
N VAL A 145 -9.09 -22.76 0.53
CA VAL A 145 -10.29 -22.05 0.06
C VAL A 145 -11.47 -23.01 -0.04
N ASP A 146 -12.46 -22.80 0.83
CA ASP A 146 -13.75 -23.47 0.75
C ASP A 146 -14.51 -22.98 -0.50
N LYS A 147 -15.11 -23.90 -1.26
CA LYS A 147 -15.78 -23.60 -2.54
C LYS A 147 -17.07 -22.78 -2.36
N GLU A 148 -17.53 -22.63 -1.13
CA GLU A 148 -18.71 -21.84 -0.75
C GLU A 148 -18.35 -20.43 -0.24
N ASP A 149 -17.06 -20.07 -0.10
CA ASP A 149 -16.64 -18.74 0.37
C ASP A 149 -16.64 -17.71 -0.80
N PRO A 150 -17.31 -16.54 -0.66
CA PRO A 150 -17.27 -15.46 -1.65
C PRO A 150 -15.87 -14.84 -1.94
N GLY A 151 -14.78 -15.40 -1.39
CA GLY A 151 -13.40 -15.03 -1.68
C GLY A 151 -12.84 -13.89 -0.82
N PHE A 152 -11.53 -13.82 -0.66
CA PHE A 152 -10.85 -12.80 0.14
C PHE A 152 -10.74 -11.45 -0.59
N ASP A 153 -10.75 -10.34 0.15
CA ASP A 153 -10.54 -8.99 -0.40
C ASP A 153 -9.04 -8.65 -0.51
N SER A 154 -8.21 -9.30 0.31
CA SER A 154 -6.75 -9.16 0.32
C SER A 154 -6.08 -10.46 0.78
N LEU A 155 -4.77 -10.57 0.54
CA LEU A 155 -3.94 -11.64 1.11
C LEU A 155 -2.92 -11.02 2.06
N GLY A 156 -2.80 -11.62 3.25
CA GLY A 156 -1.65 -11.40 4.12
C GLY A 156 -0.63 -12.51 3.87
N ALA A 157 0.65 -12.24 4.05
CA ALA A 157 1.63 -13.32 4.02
C ALA A 157 1.29 -14.36 5.10
N GLY A 158 1.37 -15.64 4.72
CA GLY A 158 1.27 -16.76 5.66
C GLY A 158 2.45 -16.74 6.64
N ARG A 159 2.27 -17.38 7.81
CA ARG A 159 3.26 -17.46 8.89
C ARG A 159 4.63 -18.00 8.42
N GLY A 160 5.49 -17.11 7.97
CA GLY A 160 6.90 -17.28 7.64
C GLY A 160 7.55 -15.91 7.81
N SER A 161 8.75 -15.86 8.39
CA SER A 161 9.61 -14.71 8.75
C SER A 161 8.94 -13.39 9.24
N GLU A 162 9.52 -12.74 10.25
CA GLU A 162 9.01 -11.46 10.81
C GLU A 162 8.87 -10.32 9.76
N GLU A 163 9.54 -10.42 8.61
CA GLU A 163 9.50 -9.46 7.50
C GLU A 163 8.34 -9.72 6.52
N GLU A 164 8.00 -10.98 6.27
CA GLU A 164 6.83 -11.38 5.47
C GLU A 164 5.53 -11.15 6.26
N GLU A 165 5.56 -11.31 7.60
CA GLU A 165 4.38 -11.24 8.49
C GLU A 165 3.56 -9.92 8.42
N ASP A 166 4.13 -8.86 7.83
CA ASP A 166 3.53 -7.51 7.73
C ASP A 166 3.14 -7.08 6.29
N GLU A 167 3.26 -7.98 5.30
CA GLU A 167 2.83 -7.71 3.92
C GLU A 167 1.32 -7.97 3.72
N LEU A 168 0.66 -6.98 3.11
CA LEU A 168 -0.73 -7.07 2.68
C LEU A 168 -0.83 -6.76 1.18
N VAL A 169 -1.29 -7.74 0.42
CA VAL A 169 -1.54 -7.64 -1.01
C VAL A 169 -3.04 -7.40 -1.26
N VAL A 170 -3.37 -6.28 -1.91
CA VAL A 170 -4.74 -5.96 -2.33
C VAL A 170 -4.87 -6.00 -3.85
N PHE A 171 -5.96 -6.57 -4.37
CA PHE A 171 -6.13 -6.77 -5.81
C PHE A 171 -6.91 -5.65 -6.51
N ASN A 172 -7.69 -4.88 -5.75
CA ASN A 172 -8.50 -3.80 -6.28
C ASN A 172 -7.82 -2.45 -5.98
N PRO A 173 -7.43 -1.66 -7.00
CA PRO A 173 -6.82 -0.34 -6.79
C PRO A 173 -7.67 0.62 -5.97
N ARG A 174 -9.00 0.45 -5.95
CA ARG A 174 -9.93 1.26 -5.14
C ARG A 174 -9.78 0.99 -3.63
N ALA A 175 -9.09 -0.08 -3.26
CA ALA A 175 -8.75 -0.39 -1.88
C ALA A 175 -7.63 0.50 -1.32
N VAL A 176 -6.93 1.27 -2.14
CA VAL A 176 -5.74 2.03 -1.72
C VAL A 176 -5.92 3.51 -2.01
N LEU A 177 -5.79 4.34 -0.97
CA LEU A 177 -5.82 5.79 -1.08
C LEU A 177 -4.49 6.37 -0.56
N PRO A 178 -3.62 6.87 -1.46
CA PRO A 178 -2.38 7.52 -1.02
C PRO A 178 -2.70 8.87 -0.38
N CYS A 179 -2.15 9.09 0.82
CA CYS A 179 -2.47 10.25 1.66
C CYS A 179 -1.26 11.17 1.85
N PHE A 180 -0.06 10.61 1.94
CA PHE A 180 1.17 11.38 2.08
C PHE A 180 2.28 10.79 1.21
N VAL A 181 3.20 11.66 0.78
CA VAL A 181 4.49 11.28 0.19
C VAL A 181 5.59 11.66 1.16
N ILE A 182 6.44 10.72 1.53
CA ILE A 182 7.65 10.94 2.32
C ILE A 182 8.83 10.86 1.36
N VAL A 183 9.52 11.99 1.20
CA VAL A 183 10.79 12.07 0.45
C VAL A 183 11.93 11.88 1.44
N TYR A 184 12.78 10.90 1.20
CA TYR A 184 13.84 10.50 2.12
C TYR A 184 15.08 10.05 1.35
N SER A 185 16.20 9.94 2.05
CA SER A 185 17.41 9.27 1.57
C SER A 185 17.96 8.37 2.67
N VAL A 186 18.63 7.30 2.26
CA VAL A 186 19.39 6.40 3.14
C VAL A 186 20.87 6.65 2.85
N GLN A 187 21.67 6.93 3.88
CA GLN A 187 23.12 7.17 3.72
C GLN A 187 23.91 5.87 3.67
#